data_AF-X1SEN2-F1
#
_entry.id   AF-X1SEN2-F1
#
_cell.length_a   1.000
_cell.length_b   1.000
_cell.length_c   1.000
_cell.angle_alpha   90.00
_cell.angle_beta   90.00
_cell.angle_gamma   90.00
#
_symmetry.space_group_name_H-M   'P 1'
#
loop_
_entity.id
_entity.type
_entity.pdbx_description
1 polymer ?
#
loop_
_entity_poly.entity_id
_entity_poly.type
_entity_poly.pdbx_seq_one_letter_code
_entity_poly.pdbx_strand_id
1 'polypeptide(L)'
;LVKYSAERPEPPFLVASTLLVPGYVDERQVGKIAEFIASLNPDIPYSLLGFYPHFYMKDLPTTSREHAERCYKAALDAGLKRVRIGNLHLLGNAY
;
A
#
# COMPACT_ATOMS: atom_id res chain seq x y z
N LEU A 1 15.30 13.33 3.88
CA LEU A 1 14.83 12.19 4.70
C LEU A 1 15.46 10.87 4.24
N VAL A 2 15.44 10.56 2.94
CA VAL A 2 16.02 9.33 2.37
C VAL A 2 17.45 9.04 2.84
N LYS A 3 18.34 10.03 2.90
CA LYS A 3 19.73 9.84 3.37
C LYS A 3 19.86 9.18 4.75
N TYR A 4 18.88 9.37 5.64
CA TYR A 4 18.89 8.81 7.00
C TYR A 4 18.43 7.34 7.03
N SER A 5 17.89 6.79 5.93
CA SER A 5 17.45 5.39 5.90
C SER A 5 18.61 4.40 6.04
N ALA A 6 19.83 4.80 5.63
CA ALA A 6 21.03 3.98 5.78
C ALA A 6 21.56 3.94 7.21
N GLU A 7 21.29 4.97 8.02
CA GLU A 7 21.78 5.08 9.40
C GLU A 7 20.98 4.20 10.37
N ARG A 8 19.73 3.89 10.03
CA ARG A 8 18.84 3.03 10.81
C ARG A 8 18.06 2.08 9.89
N PRO A 9 18.69 0.98 9.45
CA PRO A 9 18.04 0.00 8.58
C PRO A 9 16.95 -0.78 9.32
N GLU A 10 17.11 -1.05 10.62
CA GLU A 10 16.08 -1.65 11.46
C GLU A 10 16.02 -1.01 12.87
N PRO A 11 14.81 -0.66 13.39
CA PRO A 11 13.58 -0.53 12.61
C PRO A 11 13.71 0.53 11.51
N PRO A 12 13.03 0.38 10.37
CA PRO A 12 13.18 1.27 9.23
C PRO A 12 12.90 2.72 9.64
N PHE A 13 13.80 3.64 9.26
CA PHE A 13 13.64 5.06 9.54
C PHE A 13 12.35 5.66 8.97
N LEU A 14 11.94 5.19 7.79
CA LEU A 14 10.76 5.67 7.06
C LEU A 14 9.96 4.48 6.55
N VAL A 15 8.63 4.56 6.70
CA VAL A 15 7.67 3.60 6.15
C VAL A 15 6.56 4.40 5.47
N ALA A 16 6.17 3.98 4.27
CA ALA A 16 5.01 4.51 3.58
C ALA A 16 3.80 3.59 3.79
N SER A 17 2.59 4.15 3.77
CA SER A 17 1.36 3.37 3.84
C SER A 17 0.26 4.01 3.00
N THR A 18 -0.57 3.19 2.36
CA THR A 18 -1.74 3.62 1.61
C THR A 18 -2.94 2.77 1.99
N LEU A 19 -4.05 3.42 2.31
CA LEU A 19 -5.32 2.76 2.60
C LEU A 19 -6.06 2.48 1.28
N LEU A 20 -6.40 1.22 1.01
CA LEU A 20 -7.02 0.79 -0.24
C LEU A 20 -8.54 0.95 -0.22
N VAL A 21 -9.02 2.19 -0.23
CA VAL A 21 -10.47 2.47 -0.20
C VAL A 21 -11.10 2.11 -1.57
N PRO A 22 -12.04 1.14 -1.63
CA PRO A 22 -12.66 0.72 -2.90
C PRO A 22 -13.34 1.88 -3.62
N GLY A 23 -13.10 2.00 -4.93
CA GLY A 23 -13.61 3.09 -5.77
C GLY A 23 -12.83 4.41 -5.70
N TYR A 24 -11.92 4.58 -4.74
CA TYR A 24 -11.13 5.81 -4.57
C TYR A 24 -9.63 5.62 -4.83
N VAL A 25 -9.12 4.44 -4.49
CA VAL A 25 -7.74 4.04 -4.68
C VAL A 25 -7.74 2.81 -5.57
N ASP A 26 -7.02 2.87 -6.70
CA ASP A 26 -6.84 1.76 -7.65
C ASP A 26 -5.36 1.39 -7.82
N GLU A 27 -5.10 0.30 -8.54
CA GLU A 27 -3.74 -0.18 -8.79
C GLU A 27 -2.87 0.81 -9.58
N ARG A 28 -3.48 1.68 -10.40
CA ARG A 28 -2.74 2.68 -11.18
C ARG A 28 -2.23 3.80 -10.28
N GLN A 29 -3.06 4.27 -9.35
CA GLN A 29 -2.66 5.26 -8.35
C GLN A 29 -1.60 4.68 -7.41
N VAL A 30 -1.79 3.44 -6.96
CA VAL A 30 -0.79 2.73 -6.14
C VAL A 30 0.53 2.58 -6.89
N GLY A 31 0.51 2.19 -8.17
CA GLY A 31 1.70 2.10 -9.01
C GLY A 31 2.45 3.43 -9.11
N LYS A 32 1.75 4.55 -9.33
CA LYS A 32 2.39 5.89 -9.37
C LYS A 32 2.99 6.31 -8.02
N ILE A 33 2.32 5.99 -6.92
CA ILE A 33 2.86 6.23 -5.57
C ILE A 33 4.11 5.38 -5.36
N ALA A 34 4.06 4.11 -5.77
CA ALA A 34 5.18 3.19 -5.66
C ALA A 34 6.38 3.61 -6.52
N GLU A 35 6.17 4.07 -7.76
CA GLU A 35 7.22 4.64 -8.63
C GLU A 35 7.90 5.84 -7.94
N PHE A 36 7.11 6.73 -7.35
CA PHE A 36 7.64 7.87 -6.60
C PHE A 36 8.49 7.40 -5.41
N ILE A 37 8.00 6.47 -4.59
CA ILE A 37 8.76 5.93 -3.45
C ILE A 37 10.03 5.22 -3.93
N ALA A 38 9.94 4.40 -4.99
CA ALA A 38 11.07 3.64 -5.52
C ALA A 38 12.16 4.57 -6.09
N SER A 39 11.78 5.69 -6.70
CA SER A 39 12.72 6.72 -7.17
C SER A 39 13.52 7.36 -6.04
N LEU A 40 13.00 7.34 -4.82
CA LEU A 40 13.70 7.80 -3.63
C LEU A 40 14.60 6.71 -3.07
N ASN A 41 14.04 5.52 -2.81
CA ASN A 41 14.77 4.33 -2.41
C ASN A 41 13.85 3.09 -2.53
N PRO A 42 14.20 2.07 -3.34
CA PRO A 42 13.37 0.86 -3.54
C PRO A 42 13.21 -0.02 -2.29
N ASP A 43 14.05 0.19 -1.28
CA ASP A 43 14.03 -0.55 -0.02
C ASP A 43 13.16 0.12 1.06
N ILE A 44 12.51 1.26 0.78
CA ILE A 44 11.52 1.85 1.70
C ILE A 44 10.33 0.89 1.84
N PRO A 45 9.97 0.43 3.06
CA PRO A 45 8.80 -0.41 3.25
C PRO A 45 7.50 0.31 2.89
N TYR A 46 6.64 -0.37 2.14
CA TYR A 46 5.34 0.16 1.73
C TYR A 46 4.22 -0.80 2.12
N SER A 47 3.31 -0.32 2.99
CA SER A 47 2.17 -1.11 3.47
C SER A 47 0.87 -0.68 2.77
N LEU A 48 0.25 -1.60 2.05
CA LEU A 48 -1.07 -1.44 1.46
C LEU A 48 -2.12 -1.95 2.44
N LEU A 49 -2.91 -1.06 3.03
CA LEU A 49 -3.80 -1.37 4.14
C LEU A 49 -5.21 -1.66 3.63
N GLY A 50 -5.77 -2.81 4.02
CA GLY A 50 -7.18 -3.10 3.83
C GLY A 50 -8.09 -2.08 4.54
N PHE A 51 -9.12 -1.62 3.83
CA PHE A 51 -10.14 -0.70 4.30
C PHE A 51 -11.31 -1.44 4.97
N TYR A 52 -11.87 -0.83 6.02
CA TYR A 52 -13.10 -1.27 6.67
C TYR A 52 -14.12 -0.12 6.72
N PRO A 53 -15.38 -0.36 6.31
CA PRO A 53 -16.39 0.68 6.22
C PRO A 53 -16.86 1.13 7.61
N HIS A 54 -16.40 2.31 8.01
CA HIS A 54 -16.79 2.92 9.27
C HIS A 54 -17.07 4.41 9.12
N PHE A 55 -17.58 5.03 10.19
CA PHE A 55 -17.92 6.46 10.24
C PHE A 55 -18.85 6.90 9.08
N TYR A 56 -18.42 7.84 8.23
CA TYR A 56 -19.18 8.34 7.08
C TYR A 56 -19.00 7.54 5.78
N MET A 57 -18.38 6.35 5.84
CA MET A 57 -18.13 5.50 4.67
C MET A 57 -18.71 4.09 4.84
N LYS A 58 -19.89 3.98 5.48
CA LYS A 58 -20.55 2.70 5.77
C LYS A 58 -21.19 2.03 4.55
N ASP A 59 -21.36 2.79 3.47
CA ASP A 59 -21.93 2.40 2.19
C ASP A 59 -20.92 1.75 1.25
N LEU A 60 -19.62 1.83 1.56
CA LEU A 60 -18.56 1.18 0.79
C LEU A 60 -18.32 -0.27 1.25
N PRO A 61 -17.89 -1.17 0.35
CA PRO A 61 -17.41 -2.48 0.76
C PRO A 61 -16.05 -2.39 1.45
N THR A 62 -15.61 -3.48 2.08
CA THR A 62 -14.19 -3.64 2.44
C THR A 62 -13.35 -3.79 1.18
N THR A 63 -12.03 -3.60 1.29
CA THR A 63 -11.13 -3.92 0.16
C THR A 63 -11.23 -5.41 -0.18
N SER A 64 -11.44 -5.76 -1.45
CA SER A 64 -11.38 -7.15 -1.89
C SER A 64 -9.94 -7.68 -1.91
N ARG A 65 -9.79 -8.99 -1.78
CA ARG A 65 -8.49 -9.65 -1.94
C ARG A 65 -7.88 -9.38 -3.31
N GLU A 66 -8.68 -9.52 -4.36
CA GLU A 66 -8.23 -9.29 -5.72
C GLU A 66 -7.73 -7.85 -5.90
N HIS A 67 -8.48 -6.85 -5.42
CA HIS A 67 -8.04 -5.46 -5.48
C HIS A 67 -6.72 -5.25 -4.71
N ALA A 68 -6.59 -5.79 -3.50
CA ALA A 68 -5.34 -5.70 -2.75
C ALA A 68 -4.16 -6.36 -3.47
N GLU A 69 -4.38 -7.50 -4.12
CA GLU A 69 -3.38 -8.22 -4.92
C GLU A 69 -2.96 -7.46 -6.17
N ARG A 70 -3.91 -6.83 -6.90
CA ARG A 70 -3.59 -5.97 -8.05
C ARG A 70 -2.73 -4.77 -7.63
N CYS A 71 -3.09 -4.11 -6.53
CA CYS A 71 -2.31 -3.01 -5.96
C CYS A 71 -0.92 -3.45 -5.50
N TYR A 72 -0.83 -4.62 -4.86
CA TYR A 72 0.44 -5.22 -4.45
C TYR A 72 1.35 -5.49 -5.65
N LYS A 73 0.80 -6.09 -6.70
CA LYS A 73 1.51 -6.33 -7.94
C LYS A 73 1.99 -5.03 -8.59
N ALA A 74 1.12 -4.02 -8.69
CA ALA A 74 1.51 -2.73 -9.25
C ALA A 74 2.65 -2.06 -8.48
N ALA A 75 2.68 -2.17 -7.15
CA ALA A 75 3.75 -1.64 -6.34
C ALA A 75 5.09 -2.38 -6.54
N LEU A 76 5.05 -3.71 -6.71
CA LEU A 76 6.24 -4.50 -7.04
C LEU A 76 6.75 -4.20 -8.45
N ASP A 77 5.84 -4.15 -9.44
CA ASP A 77 6.17 -3.88 -10.83
C ASP A 77 6.76 -2.46 -11.00
N ALA A 78 6.41 -1.52 -10.12
CA ALA A 78 7.00 -0.17 -10.02
C ALA A 78 8.43 -0.14 -9.41
N GLY A 79 8.95 -1.28 -8.93
CA GLY A 79 10.33 -1.42 -8.47
C GLY A 79 10.54 -1.40 -6.95
N LEU A 80 9.47 -1.34 -6.15
CA LEU A 80 9.60 -1.50 -4.69
C LEU A 80 9.88 -2.94 -4.31
N LYS A 81 10.78 -3.15 -3.34
CA LYS A 81 11.19 -4.49 -2.89
C LYS A 81 10.51 -4.94 -1.60
N ARG A 82 10.08 -3.98 -0.77
CA ARG A 82 9.53 -4.23 0.58
C ARG A 82 8.06 -3.83 0.67
N VAL A 83 7.22 -4.45 -0.17
CA VAL A 83 5.77 -4.22 -0.16
C VAL A 83 5.09 -5.29 0.69
N ARG A 84 4.02 -4.93 1.41
CA ARG A 84 3.13 -5.88 2.07
C ARG A 84 1.67 -5.42 2.03
N ILE A 85 0.76 -6.38 2.09
CA ILE A 85 -0.66 -6.11 2.36
C ILE A 85 -0.89 -6.20 3.88
N GLY A 86 -1.31 -5.10 4.48
CA GLY A 86 -1.71 -5.01 5.89
C GLY A 86 -3.21 -5.25 6.06
N ASN A 87 -3.61 -5.56 7.29
CA ASN A 87 -5.00 -5.82 7.68
C ASN A 87 -5.69 -6.92 6.84
N LEU A 88 -4.97 -8.01 6.55
CA LEU A 88 -5.47 -9.14 5.74
C LEU A 88 -6.81 -9.71 6.23
N HIS A 89 -7.10 -9.62 7.52
CA HIS A 89 -8.36 -10.08 8.13
C HIS A 89 -9.57 -9.22 7.77
N LEU A 90 -9.37 -8.00 7.24
CA LEU A 90 -10.45 -7.12 6.77
C LEU A 90 -10.80 -7.36 5.30
N LEU A 91 -9.96 -8.11 4.55
CA LEU A 91 -10.17 -8.29 3.12
C LEU A 91 -11.37 -9.19 2.83
N GLY A 92 -12.25 -8.69 1.97
CA GLY A 92 -13.46 -9.37 1.52
C GLY A 92 -13.34 -9.97 0.12
N ASN A 93 -14.48 -10.42 -0.39
CA ASN A 93 -14.64 -10.92 -1.76
C ASN A 93 -15.53 -10.01 -2.64
N ALA A 94 -16.14 -8.99 -2.04
CA ALA A 94 -16.99 -8.03 -2.74
C ALA A 94 -16.14 -6.87 -3.24
N TYR A 95 -16.49 -6.31 -4.40
CA TYR A 95 -15.73 -5.36 -5.22
C TYR A 95 -14.69 -6.01 -6.14
#